data_AF-D6B355-F1
#
_entry.id   AF-D6B355-F1
#
_cell.length_a   1.000
_cell.length_b   1.000
_cell.length_c   1.000
_cell.angle_alpha   90.00
_cell.angle_beta   90.00
_cell.angle_gamma   90.00
#
_symmetry.space_group_name_H-M   'P 1'
#
loop_
_entity.id
_entity.type
_entity.pdbx_description
1 polymer ?
#
loop_
_entity_poly.entity_id
_entity_poly.type
_entity_poly.pdbx_seq_one_letter_code
_entity_poly.pdbx_strand_id
1 'polypeptide(L)' 'MSKDAGASPTKLAALVAPGDRIGYEGVWRTVKATTTDIGAMGGLFVRITWEEGGTERFRAGDELVTERARA' A
#
# COMPACT_ATOMS: atom_id res chain seq x y z
N MET A 1 -24.94 -3.15 -19.15
CA MET A 1 -23.73 -3.47 -18.37
C MET A 1 -23.20 -2.16 -17.80
N SER A 2 -23.65 -1.79 -16.60
CA SER A 2 -23.41 -0.46 -16.02
C SER A 2 -21.91 -0.21 -15.82
N LYS A 3 -21.42 0.85 -16.45
CA LYS A 3 -20.03 1.28 -16.45
C LYS A 3 -19.83 2.36 -15.39
N ASP A 4 -20.07 2.02 -14.13
CA ASP A 4 -19.37 2.69 -13.04
C ASP A 4 -18.05 1.97 -12.86
N ALA A 5 -17.08 2.30 -13.73
CA ALA A 5 -15.68 2.02 -13.46
C ALA A 5 -15.23 3.00 -12.36
N GLY A 6 -15.81 2.87 -11.16
CA GLY A 6 -15.39 3.63 -10.00
C GLY A 6 -13.92 3.34 -9.77
N ALA A 7 -13.10 4.40 -9.69
CA ALA A 7 -11.66 4.27 -9.47
C ALA A 7 -11.39 3.24 -8.35
N SER A 8 -10.43 2.34 -8.58
CA SER A 8 -9.95 1.45 -7.52
C SER A 8 -9.57 2.32 -6.32
N PRO A 9 -10.04 1.98 -5.11
CA PRO A 9 -9.77 2.82 -3.95
C PRO A 9 -8.26 2.96 -3.77
N THR A 10 -7.83 4.13 -3.33
CA THR A 10 -6.44 4.39 -2.99
C THR A 10 -6.31 4.69 -1.52
N LYS A 11 -5.11 4.45 -0.98
CA LYS A 11 -4.74 4.75 0.40
C LYS A 11 -3.33 5.31 0.40
N LEU A 12 -3.09 6.35 1.21
CA LEU A 12 -1.72 6.82 1.42
C LEU A 12 -0.87 5.70 2.03
N ALA A 13 0.37 5.56 1.57
CA ALA A 13 1.30 4.55 2.09
C ALA A 13 1.48 4.66 3.61
N ALA A 14 1.46 5.89 4.15
CA ALA A 14 1.47 6.16 5.60
C ALA A 14 0.32 5.50 6.39
N LEU A 15 -0.80 5.21 5.73
CA LEU A 15 -2.03 4.71 6.35
C LEU A 15 -2.30 3.23 6.07
N VAL A 16 -1.36 2.57 5.38
CA VAL A 16 -1.41 1.14 5.13
C VAL A 16 -1.17 0.37 6.43
N ALA A 17 -1.95 -0.68 6.63
CA ALA A 17 -1.91 -1.53 7.80
C ALA A 17 -1.86 -3.03 7.41
N PRO A 18 -1.43 -3.91 8.33
CA PRO A 18 -1.55 -5.35 8.14
C PRO A 18 -2.96 -5.77 7.67
N GLY A 19 -3.01 -6.65 6.67
CA GLY A 19 -4.25 -7.13 6.05
C GLY A 19 -4.72 -6.32 4.84
N ASP A 20 -4.21 -5.10 4.62
CA ASP A 20 -4.50 -4.36 3.38
C ASP A 20 -3.94 -5.13 2.16
N ARG A 21 -4.73 -5.22 1.08
CA ARG A 21 -4.27 -5.72 -0.23
C ARG A 21 -3.97 -4.55 -1.17
N ILE A 22 -2.75 -4.54 -1.71
CA ILE A 22 -2.20 -3.46 -2.53
C ILE A 22 -1.89 -3.99 -3.93
N GLY A 23 -2.29 -3.25 -4.96
CA GLY A 23 -1.88 -3.50 -6.33
C GLY A 23 -0.49 -2.92 -6.57
N TYR A 24 0.52 -3.78 -6.70
CA TYR A 24 1.92 -3.39 -6.88
C TYR A 24 2.57 -4.25 -7.96
N GLU A 25 3.27 -3.63 -8.92
CA GLU A 25 3.90 -4.31 -10.07
C GLU A 25 2.96 -5.25 -10.86
N GLY A 26 1.68 -4.88 -10.96
CA GLY A 26 0.68 -5.66 -11.69
C GLY A 26 0.15 -6.89 -10.93
N VAL A 27 0.56 -7.09 -9.67
CA VAL A 27 0.06 -8.16 -8.81
C VAL A 27 -0.58 -7.60 -7.54
N TRP A 28 -1.54 -8.33 -6.98
CA TRP A 28 -2.12 -8.00 -5.68
C TRP A 28 -1.34 -8.68 -4.57
N ARG A 29 -0.85 -7.88 -3.61
CA ARG A 29 -0.03 -8.35 -2.50
C ARG A 29 -0.65 -7.96 -1.16
N THR A 30 -0.43 -8.77 -0.15
CA THR A 30 -1.03 -8.58 1.18
C THR A 30 0.02 -8.03 2.14
N VAL A 31 -0.33 -6.95 2.82
CA VAL A 31 0.54 -6.33 3.81
C VAL A 31 0.57 -7.21 5.06
N LYS A 32 1.77 -7.68 5.40
CA LYS A 32 2.02 -8.40 6.66
C LYS A 32 2.33 -7.45 7.81
N ALA A 33 3.21 -6.49 7.54
CA ALA A 33 3.68 -5.53 8.53
C ALA A 33 4.13 -4.25 7.85
N THR A 34 4.03 -3.14 8.58
CA THR A 34 4.56 -1.85 8.17
C THR A 34 5.56 -1.33 9.21
N THR A 35 6.58 -0.61 8.76
CA THR A 35 7.54 0.08 9.63
C THR A 35 7.88 1.42 9.02
N THR A 36 7.96 2.46 9.84
CA THR A 36 8.33 3.80 9.39
C THR A 36 9.83 4.03 9.50
N ASP A 37 10.38 4.80 8.56
CA ASP A 37 11.79 5.16 8.51
C ASP A 37 11.95 6.59 7.98
N ILE A 38 13.03 7.27 8.38
CA ILE A 38 13.34 8.64 7.94
C ILE A 38 14.52 8.54 6.97
N GLY A 39 14.31 9.01 5.74
CA GLY A 39 15.38 9.04 4.73
C GLY A 39 16.44 10.10 5.04
N ALA A 40 17.60 10.01 4.36
CA ALA A 40 18.75 10.90 4.59
C ALA A 40 18.42 12.41 4.46
N MET A 41 17.40 12.77 3.68
CA MET A 41 16.94 14.15 3.50
C MET A 41 15.72 14.51 4.38
N GLY A 42 15.43 13.72 5.42
CA GLY A 42 14.34 13.97 6.38
C GLY A 42 12.94 13.54 5.92
N GLY A 43 12.80 12.95 4.73
CA GLY A 43 11.51 12.46 4.23
C GLY A 43 11.05 11.19 4.95
N LEU A 44 9.76 11.09 5.26
CA LEU A 44 9.15 9.89 5.86
C LEU A 44 8.89 8.82 4.79
N PHE A 45 9.29 7.59 5.10
CA PHE A 45 9.04 6.41 4.28
C PHE A 45 8.35 5.33 5.11
N VAL A 46 7.60 4.49 4.41
CA VAL A 46 7.01 3.28 4.97
C VAL A 46 7.63 2.09 4.26
N ARG A 47 8.23 1.19 5.04
CA ARG A 47 8.62 -0.14 4.59
C ARG A 47 7.43 -1.07 4.81
N ILE A 48 7.00 -1.73 3.73
CA ILE A 48 5.97 -2.76 3.76
C ILE A 48 6.65 -4.11 3.65
N THR A 49 6.33 -5.01 4.58
CA THR A 49 6.64 -6.43 4.46
C THR A 49 5.41 -7.15 3.94
N TRP A 50 5.59 -8.00 2.94
CA TRP A 50 4.51 -8.73 2.28
C TRP A 50 4.30 -10.10 2.90
N GLU A 51 3.06 -10.59 2.93
CA GLU A 51 2.79 -11.98 3.31
C GLU A 51 3.39 -12.96 2.29
N GLU A 52 3.40 -12.58 1.01
CA GLU A 52 4.01 -13.35 -0.08
C GLU A 52 5.56 -13.35 -0.03
N GLY A 53 6.15 -12.61 0.90
CA GLY A 53 7.59 -12.53 1.12
C GLY A 53 8.26 -11.31 0.48
N GLY A 54 9.39 -10.90 1.06
CA GLY A 54 10.11 -9.70 0.66
C GLY A 54 9.54 -8.42 1.27
N THR A 55 10.19 -7.31 0.96
CA THR A 55 9.86 -5.98 1.50
C THR A 55 10.00 -4.92 0.44
N GLU A 56 9.15 -3.91 0.48
CA GLU A 56 9.23 -2.75 -0.41
C GLU A 56 9.18 -1.44 0.38
N ARG A 57 9.75 -0.37 -0.17
CA ARG A 57 9.78 0.97 0.46
C ARG A 57 9.01 1.98 -0.37
N PHE A 58 8.07 2.66 0.26
CA PHE A 58 7.26 3.72 -0.33
C PHE A 58 7.50 5.04 0.39
N ARG A 59 7.35 6.17 -0.31
CA ARG A 59 7.25 7.46 0.40
C ARG A 59 5.91 7.49 1.12
N ALA A 60 5.89 8.07 2.32
CA ALA A 60 4.68 8.10 3.13
C ALA A 60 3.47 8.75 2.44
N GLY A 61 3.73 9.70 1.53
CA GLY A 61 2.70 10.39 0.74
C GLY A 61 2.30 9.70 -0.56
N ASP A 62 2.88 8.55 -0.91
CA ASP A 62 2.49 7.83 -2.13
C ASP A 62 1.07 7.28 -1.99
N GLU A 63 0.24 7.47 -3.01
CA GLU A 63 -1.07 6.84 -3.10
C GLU A 63 -0.94 5.43 -3.68
N LEU A 64 -1.36 4.45 -2.90
CA LEU A 64 -1.31 3.04 -3.27
C LEU A 64 -2.72 2.56 -3.60
N VAL A 65 -2.87 1.85 -4.72
CA VAL A 65 -4.14 1.22 -5.10
C VAL A 65 -4.41 0.06 -4.14
N THR A 66 -5.58 0.05 -3.51
CA THR A 66 -6.00 -1.00 -2.58
C THR A 66 -7.25 -1.73 -3.10
N GLU A 67 -7.52 -2.90 -2.55
CA GLU A 67 -8.86 -3.47 -2.65
C GLU A 67 -9.81 -2.72 -1.69
N ARG A 68 -11.12 -2.70 -2.01
CA ARG A 68 -12.12 -2.23 -1.03
C ARG A 68 -12.10 -3.19 0.15
N ALA A 69 -11.86 -2.66 1.36
CA ALA A 69 -12.12 -3.41 2.57
C ALA A 69 -13.59 -3.88 2.54
N ARG A 70 -13.82 -5.18 2.64
CA ARG A 70 -15.16 -5.69 2.94
C ARG A 70 -15.40 -5.40 4.42
N ALA A 71 -16.36 -4.54 4.70
CA ALA A 71 -16.88 -4.30 6.04
C ALA A 71 -17.58 -5.55 6.58
#